data_AF-A0A7W1ULQ7-F1
#
_entry.id   AF-A0A7W1ULQ7-F1
#
_cell.length_a   1.000
_cell.length_b   1.000
_cell.length_c   1.000
_cell.angle_alpha   90.00
_cell.angle_beta   90.00
_cell.angle_gamma   90.00
#
_symmetry.space_group_name_H-M   'P 1'
#
loop_
_entity.id
_entity.type
_entity.pdbx_description
1 polymer ?
#
loop_
_entity_poly.entity_id
_entity_poly.type
_entity_poly.pdbx_seq_one_letter_code
_entity_poly.pdbx_strand_id
1 'polypeptide(L)'
;MALSRSSSWKEHRLSSRLEFEGIEYSVDLVARKATGVEGWKMTLVFLPRGEGGEAKLDLPNAASTAEVRRRVTELEGADDRLRTFLREAGG
;
A
#
# COMPACT_ATOMS: atom_id res chain seq x y z
N MET A 1 -8.32 31.23 9.59
CA MET A 1 -7.40 30.11 9.31
C MET A 1 -8.21 28.93 8.82
N ALA A 2 -8.13 28.58 7.53
CA ALA A 2 -8.74 27.36 7.04
C ALA A 2 -7.91 26.17 7.55
N LEU A 3 -8.44 25.40 8.51
CA LEU A 3 -7.90 24.11 8.89
C LEU A 3 -8.08 23.18 7.68
N SER A 4 -7.11 23.20 6.77
CA SER A 4 -7.01 22.22 5.69
C SER A 4 -6.77 20.86 6.36
N ARG A 5 -7.86 20.19 6.76
CA ARG A 5 -7.82 18.84 7.32
C ARG A 5 -7.25 17.96 6.22
N SER A 6 -5.95 17.70 6.29
CA SER A 6 -5.33 16.70 5.42
C SER A 6 -6.15 15.42 5.58
N SER A 7 -6.69 14.90 4.48
CA SER A 7 -7.51 13.68 4.48
C SER A 7 -6.85 12.63 5.38
N SER A 8 -7.60 12.07 6.33
CA SER A 8 -7.13 11.03 7.26
C SER A 8 -6.78 9.71 6.56
N TRP A 9 -6.97 9.68 5.25
CA TRP A 9 -6.80 8.55 4.35
C TRP A 9 -6.06 9.02 3.09
N LYS A 10 -5.10 8.21 2.65
CA LYS A 10 -4.40 8.37 1.38
C LYS A 10 -4.29 7.00 0.73
N GLU A 11 -4.63 6.93 -0.54
CA GLU A 11 -4.51 5.74 -1.35
C GLU A 11 -3.67 6.06 -2.57
N HIS A 12 -2.71 5.20 -2.87
CA HIS A 12 -1.77 5.37 -3.96
C HIS A 12 -1.64 4.07 -4.74
N ARG A 13 -1.96 4.09 -6.02
CA ARG A 13 -1.75 2.94 -6.90
C ARG A 13 -0.27 2.78 -7.20
N LEU A 14 0.30 1.67 -6.76
CA LEU A 14 1.71 1.33 -6.98
C LEU A 14 1.92 0.53 -8.26
N SER A 15 0.98 -0.38 -8.56
CA SER A 15 0.96 -1.14 -9.80
C SER A 15 -0.47 -1.45 -10.21
N SER A 16 -0.79 -1.30 -11.49
CA SER A 16 -2.10 -1.64 -12.04
C SER A 16 -2.19 -3.09 -12.52
N ARG A 17 -1.04 -3.74 -12.74
CA ARG A 17 -0.91 -5.06 -13.35
C ARG A 17 0.36 -5.75 -12.87
N LEU A 18 0.31 -6.32 -11.67
CA LEU A 18 1.37 -7.14 -11.11
C LEU A 18 1.02 -8.62 -11.31
N GLU A 19 1.78 -9.34 -12.14
CA GLU A 19 1.62 -10.78 -12.30
C GLU A 19 2.37 -11.55 -11.19
N PHE A 20 1.66 -12.46 -10.51
CA PHE A 20 2.20 -13.36 -9.50
C PHE A 20 1.45 -14.71 -9.54
N GLU A 21 2.19 -15.82 -9.66
CA GLU A 21 1.63 -17.18 -9.72
C GLU A 21 0.51 -17.37 -10.76
N GLY A 22 0.55 -16.62 -11.86
CA GLY A 22 -0.45 -16.67 -12.94
C GLY A 22 -1.72 -15.85 -12.67
N ILE A 23 -1.78 -15.13 -11.54
CA ILE A 23 -2.85 -14.20 -11.21
C ILE A 23 -2.34 -12.76 -11.35
N GLU A 24 -3.15 -11.91 -11.96
CA GLU A 24 -2.87 -10.48 -12.08
C GLU A 24 -3.42 -9.74 -10.88
N TYR A 25 -2.62 -8.90 -10.23
CA TYR A 25 -3.04 -8.09 -9.09
C TYR A 25 -2.90 -6.60 -9.42
N SER A 26 -3.86 -5.78 -8.96
CA SER A 26 -3.59 -4.37 -8.73
C SER A 26 -3.10 -4.18 -7.30
N VAL A 27 -2.11 -3.31 -7.13
CA VAL A 27 -1.47 -3.05 -5.84
C VAL A 27 -1.65 -1.59 -5.46
N ASP A 28 -2.29 -1.37 -4.32
CA ASP A 28 -2.52 -0.04 -3.76
C ASP A 28 -1.85 0.07 -2.39
N LEU A 29 -1.15 1.18 -2.14
CA LEU A 29 -0.66 1.56 -0.82
C LEU A 29 -1.69 2.46 -0.14
N VAL A 30 -2.22 1.99 0.97
CA VAL A 30 -3.15 2.73 1.81
C VAL A 30 -2.42 3.25 3.04
N ALA A 31 -2.41 4.56 3.23
CA ALA A 31 -1.92 5.21 4.43
C ALA A 31 -3.10 5.86 5.17
N ARG A 32 -3.38 5.38 6.38
CA ARG A 32 -4.45 5.87 7.24
C ARG A 32 -3.90 6.45 8.54
N LYS A 33 -4.42 7.59 8.97
CA LYS A 33 -4.21 8.06 10.34
C LYS A 33 -5.01 7.17 11.28
N ALA A 34 -4.32 6.40 12.11
CA ALA A 34 -4.94 5.52 13.10
C ALA A 34 -4.78 6.12 14.50
N THR A 35 -5.77 5.90 15.37
CA THR A 35 -5.68 6.24 16.80
C THR A 35 -4.65 5.34 17.48
N GLY A 36 -3.74 5.92 18.27
CA GLY A 36 -2.71 5.17 18.98
C GLY A 36 -1.40 4.93 18.20
N VAL A 37 -1.26 5.55 17.02
CA VAL A 37 -0.02 5.50 16.24
C VAL A 37 0.39 6.94 15.91
N GLU A 38 1.63 7.32 16.24
CA GLU A 38 2.19 8.58 15.75
C GLU A 38 2.45 8.44 14.25
N GLY A 39 1.71 9.21 13.44
CA GLY A 39 1.84 9.23 11.99
C GLY A 39 0.74 8.48 11.22
N TRP A 40 1.15 7.58 10.33
CA TRP A 40 0.30 6.90 9.35
C TRP A 40 0.55 5.40 9.40
N LYS A 41 -0.52 4.63 9.64
CA LYS A 41 -0.50 3.19 9.40
C LYS A 41 -0.52 2.95 7.90
N MET A 42 0.48 2.22 7.40
CA MET A 42 0.62 1.89 5.98
C MET A 42 0.28 0.42 5.74
N THR A 43 -0.51 0.15 4.71
CA THR A 43 -0.92 -1.20 4.32
C THR A 43 -0.85 -1.32 2.81
N LEU A 44 -0.20 -2.37 2.30
CA LEU A 44 -0.30 -2.78 0.90
C LEU A 44 -1.53 -3.65 0.73
N VAL A 45 -2.32 -3.35 -0.29
CA VAL A 45 -3.52 -4.10 -0.65
C VAL A 45 -3.30 -4.65 -2.05
N PHE A 46 -3.36 -5.98 -2.16
CA PHE A 46 -3.25 -6.71 -3.41
C PHE A 46 -4.63 -7.22 -3.79
N LEU A 47 -5.17 -6.67 -4.88
CA LEU A 47 -6.49 -7.00 -5.39
C LEU A 47 -6.35 -7.85 -6.66
N PRO A 48 -6.73 -9.15 -6.64
CA PRO A 48 -6.67 -9.98 -7.83
C PRO A 48 -7.67 -9.50 -8.88
N ARG A 49 -7.24 -9.50 -10.13
CA ARG A 49 -8.06 -9.28 -11.32
C ARG A 49 -8.50 -10.64 -11.84
N GLY A 50 -9.49 -11.23 -11.20
CA GLY A 50 -10.01 -12.55 -11.56
C GLY A 50 -10.37 -13.35 -10.32
N GLU A 51 -10.14 -14.67 -10.38
CA GLU A 51 -10.31 -15.56 -9.24
C GLU A 51 -9.08 -15.49 -8.33
N GLY A 52 -9.30 -15.08 -7.07
CA GLY A 52 -8.24 -14.96 -6.07
C GLY A 52 -8.75 -14.23 -4.82
N GLY A 53 -8.04 -14.40 -3.70
CA GLY A 53 -8.30 -13.65 -2.48
C GLY A 53 -7.59 -12.30 -2.48
N GLU A 54 -8.25 -11.27 -1.93
CA GLU A 54 -7.57 -10.03 -1.54
C GLU A 54 -6.50 -10.37 -0.49
N ALA A 55 -5.27 -9.93 -0.72
CA ALA A 55 -4.18 -10.05 0.25
C ALA A 55 -3.80 -8.67 0.79
N LYS A 56 -3.49 -8.60 2.09
CA LYS A 56 -3.09 -7.36 2.75
C LYS A 56 -1.81 -7.57 3.54
N LEU A 57 -0.88 -6.63 3.41
CA LEU A 57 0.35 -6.62 4.20
C LEU A 57 0.49 -5.28 4.91
N ASP A 58 0.62 -5.32 6.23
CA ASP A 58 0.95 -4.13 7.01
C ASP A 58 2.44 -3.79 6.83
N LEU A 59 2.72 -2.53 6.49
CA LEU A 59 4.06 -1.99 6.41
C LEU A 59 4.41 -1.22 7.70
N PRO A 60 5.70 -0.94 7.96
CA PRO A 60 6.11 -0.03 9.03
C PRO A 60 5.36 1.29 8.95
N ASN A 61 4.94 1.84 10.09
CA ASN A 61 4.22 3.12 10.12
C ASN A 61 5.12 4.26 9.61
N ALA A 62 4.54 5.21 8.89
CA ALA A 62 5.24 6.43 8.48
C ALA A 62 4.94 7.55 9.48
N ALA A 63 5.97 8.21 10.04
CA ALA A 63 5.74 9.29 11.00
C ALA A 63 5.12 10.54 10.33
N SER A 64 5.29 10.69 9.02
CA SER A 64 4.88 11.88 8.26
C SER A 64 4.33 11.57 6.87
N THR A 65 3.62 12.55 6.28
CA THR A 65 3.17 12.47 4.88
C THR A 65 4.35 12.41 3.90
N ALA A 66 5.49 13.01 4.25
CA ALA A 66 6.69 12.98 3.42
C ALA A 66 7.23 11.55 3.29
N GLU A 67 7.22 10.79 4.38
CA GLU A 67 7.61 9.38 4.37
C GLU A 67 6.62 8.51 3.62
N VAL A 68 5.31 8.77 3.72
CA VAL A 68 4.30 8.09 2.88
C VAL A 68 4.63 8.29 1.40
N ARG A 69 4.89 9.53 0.97
CA ARG A 69 5.24 9.83 -0.43
C ARG A 69 6.55 9.17 -0.85
N ARG A 70 7.57 9.20 0.02
CA ARG A 70 8.83 8.51 -0.23
C ARG A 70 8.59 7.02 -0.45
N ARG A 71 7.77 6.38 0.40
CA ARG A 71 7.45 4.97 0.27
C ARG A 71 6.68 4.65 -1.01
N VAL A 72 5.78 5.53 -1.44
CA VAL A 72 5.11 5.41 -2.74
C VAL A 72 6.14 5.39 -3.86
N THR A 73 7.02 6.40 -3.93
CA THR A 73 8.04 6.49 -4.98
C THR A 73 9.03 5.31 -4.96
N GLU A 74 9.37 4.78 -3.79
CA GLU A 74 10.25 3.62 -3.66
C GLU A 74 9.62 2.30 -4.12
N LEU A 75 8.29 2.20 -4.14
CA LEU A 75 7.54 0.99 -4.47
C LEU A 75 6.82 1.06 -5.81
N GLU A 76 6.57 2.26 -6.33
CA GLU A 76 5.96 2.48 -7.64
C GLU A 76 6.87 1.88 -8.73
N GLY A 77 6.31 0.93 -9.48
CA GLY A 77 7.05 0.16 -10.50
C GLY A 77 8.09 -0.83 -9.95
N ALA A 78 8.19 -1.02 -8.63
CA ALA A 78 9.11 -1.98 -8.01
C ALA A 78 8.51 -3.39 -7.95
N ASP A 79 8.14 -3.94 -9.11
CA ASP A 79 7.34 -5.18 -9.21
C ASP A 79 7.96 -6.37 -8.47
N ASP A 80 9.28 -6.56 -8.51
CA ASP A 80 9.96 -7.64 -7.77
C ASP A 80 9.80 -7.52 -6.24
N ARG A 81 9.81 -6.29 -5.71
CA ARG A 81 9.52 -6.06 -4.29
C ARG A 81 8.06 -6.32 -3.98
N LEU A 82 7.14 -5.86 -4.84
CA LEU A 82 5.71 -6.08 -4.65
C LEU A 82 5.33 -7.56 -4.67
N ARG A 83 5.95 -8.36 -5.54
CA ARG A 83 5.81 -9.84 -5.55
C ARG A 83 6.30 -10.48 -4.27
N THR A 84 7.40 -9.97 -3.71
CA THR A 84 7.92 -10.47 -2.42
C THR A 84 6.91 -10.21 -1.31
N PHE A 85 6.37 -9.00 -1.22
CA PHE A 85 5.34 -8.65 -0.24
C PHE A 85 4.05 -9.44 -0.43
N LEU A 86 3.63 -9.70 -1.67
CA LEU A 86 2.46 -10.52 -1.96
C LEU A 86 2.65 -11.96 -1.45
N ARG A 87 3.83 -12.53 -1.65
CA ARG A 87 4.17 -13.85 -1.09
C ARG A 87 4.08 -13.86 0.44
N GLU A 88 4.58 -12.82 1.10
CA GLU A 88 4.49 -12.68 2.56
C GLU A 88 3.04 -12.49 3.05
N ALA A 89 2.19 -11.87 2.25
CA ALA A 89 0.78 -11.63 2.58
C ALA A 89 -0.12 -12.86 2.39
N GLY A 90 0.26 -13.79 1.51
CA GLY A 90 -0.50 -15.00 1.18
C GLY A 90 0.00 -16.29 1.85
N GLY A 91 1.09 -16.21 2.62
CA GLY A 91 1.67 -17.34 3.37
C GLY A 91 1.00 -17.61 4.72
#